data_AF-X1B259-F1
#
_entry.id   AF-X1B259-F1
#
_cell.length_a   1.000
_cell.length_b   1.000
_cell.length_c   1.000
_cell.angle_alpha   90.00
_cell.angle_beta   90.00
_cell.angle_gamma   90.00
#
_symmetry.space_group_name_H-M   'P 1'
#
loop_
_entity.id
_entity.type
_entity.pdbx_description
1 polymer ?
#
loop_
_entity_poly.entity_id
_entity_poly.type
_entity_poly.pdbx_seq_one_letter_code
_entity_poly.pdbx_strand_id
1 'polypeptide(L)' 'MITFFAAGELKGKWLNVGAVMEGDNGKFIFINRTFNPAGVPNPDGRDNIIVSMFTPKSKQVENTEPEKAAPVSDDEVPF' A
#
# COMPACT_ATOMS: atom_id res chain seq x y z
N MET A 1 -6.27 6.47 12.40
CA MET A 1 -7.29 6.62 11.35
C MET A 1 -7.19 8.03 10.82
N ILE A 2 -6.85 8.22 9.55
CA ILE A 2 -6.87 9.56 8.93
C ILE A 2 -8.14 9.63 8.09
N THR A 3 -9.04 10.51 8.48
CA THR A 3 -10.32 10.71 7.79
C THR A 3 -10.13 11.74 6.69
N PHE A 4 -10.38 11.37 5.45
CA PHE A 4 -10.49 12.31 4.34
C PHE A 4 -11.93 12.28 3.81
N PHE A 5 -12.52 13.46 3.59
CA PHE A 5 -13.82 13.59 2.95
C PHE A 5 -13.62 13.63 1.43
N ALA A 6 -14.06 12.59 0.73
CA ALA A 6 -14.13 12.59 -0.74
C ALA A 6 -15.56 12.24 -1.15
N ALA A 7 -16.22 13.15 -1.89
CA ALA A 7 -17.59 13.00 -2.38
C ALA A 7 -18.67 12.74 -1.30
N GLY A 8 -18.47 13.21 -0.06
CA GLY A 8 -19.45 13.08 1.02
C GLY A 8 -19.45 11.73 1.76
N GLU A 9 -18.70 10.74 1.29
CA GLU A 9 -18.49 9.47 1.99
C GLU A 9 -17.23 9.50 2.85
N LEU A 10 -17.38 9.05 4.09
CA LEU A 10 -16.29 8.97 5.07
C LEU A 10 -15.44 7.73 4.76
N LYS A 11 -14.52 7.86 3.81
CA LYS A 11 -13.58 6.78 3.48
C LYS A 11 -12.43 6.80 4.48
N GLY A 12 -12.57 6.00 5.53
CA GLY A 12 -11.47 5.68 6.44
C GLY A 12 -10.35 4.97 5.69
N LYS A 13 -9.31 5.71 5.31
CA LYS A 13 -8.09 5.11 4.76
C LYS A 13 -7.17 4.72 5.92
N TRP A 14 -6.87 3.44 6.00
CA TRP A 14 -5.81 2.92 6.85
C TRP A 14 -4.48 3.25 6.20
N LEU A 15 -3.68 4.09 6.85
CA LEU A 15 -2.30 4.34 6.46
C LEU A 15 -1.41 3.37 7.21
N ASN A 16 -0.56 2.64 6.48
CA ASN A 16 0.45 1.82 7.12
C ASN A 16 1.53 2.73 7.72
N VAL A 17 1.84 2.53 8.99
CA VAL A 17 2.85 3.29 9.75
C VAL A 17 4.25 2.71 9.59
N GLY A 18 4.39 1.52 8.99
CA GLY A 18 5.69 0.87 8.83
C GLY A 18 5.64 -0.59 8.35
N ALA A 19 6.64 -1.38 8.73
CA ALA A 19 6.73 -2.80 8.39
C ALA A 19 7.37 -3.60 9.52
N VAL A 20 6.93 -4.84 9.68
CA VAL A 20 7.58 -5.80 10.57
C VAL A 20 8.55 -6.61 9.75
N MET A 21 9.77 -6.73 10.24
CA MET A 21 10.80 -7.59 9.68
C MET A 21 11.18 -8.64 10.73
N GLU A 22 11.55 -9.82 10.25
CA GLU A 22 12.01 -10.93 11.07
C GLU A 22 13.51 -11.12 10.82
N GLY A 23 14.27 -11.27 11.90
CA GLY A 23 15.68 -11.63 11.82
C GLY A 23 16.09 -12.53 12.97
N ASP A 24 17.38 -12.80 13.03
CA ASP A 24 17.93 -13.88 13.87
C ASP A 24 17.66 -13.71 15.38
N ASN A 25 17.53 -12.47 15.85
CA ASN A 25 17.27 -12.13 17.25
C ASN A 25 15.80 -11.75 17.53
N GLY A 26 14.88 -12.06 16.61
CA GLY A 26 13.46 -11.76 16.72
C GLY A 26 12.96 -10.68 15.78
N LYS A 27 11.75 -10.17 16.04
CA LYS A 27 11.06 -9.23 15.16
C LYS A 27 11.45 -7.79 15.46
N PHE A 28 11.63 -7.00 14.41
CA PHE A 28 11.87 -5.56 14.50
C PHE A 28 10.88 -4.81 13.62
N ILE A 29 10.54 -3.59 14.04
CA ILE A 29 9.56 -2.74 13.37
C ILE A 29 10.30 -1.57 12.74
N PHE A 30 10.20 -1.46 11.42
CA PHE A 30 10.49 -0.21 10.73
C PHE A 30 9.28 0.70 10.86
N ILE A 31 9.47 1.90 11.37
CA ILE A 31 8.45 2.95 11.39
C ILE A 31 8.82 3.96 10.30
N ASN A 32 7.84 4.37 9.51
CA ASN A 32 8.04 5.40 8.49
C ASN A 32 8.57 6.66 9.17
N ARG A 33 9.64 7.25 8.63
CA ARG A 33 10.28 8.47 9.19
C ARG A 33 9.30 9.63 9.38
N THR A 34 8.24 9.68 8.58
CA THR A 34 7.21 10.71 8.61
C THR A 34 6.09 10.42 9.61
N PHE A 35 6.03 9.22 10.19
CA PHE A 35 5.05 8.90 11.20
C PHE A 35 5.40 9.63 12.51
N ASN A 36 4.55 10.58 12.89
CA ASN A 36 4.66 11.32 14.14
C ASN A 36 3.57 10.82 15.13
N PRO A 37 3.94 10.11 16.21
CA PRO A 37 3.00 9.62 17.21
C PRO A 37 2.19 10.74 17.88
N ALA A 38 2.74 11.94 18.03
CA ALA A 38 2.04 13.07 18.65
C ALA A 38 0.83 13.57 17.83
N GLY A 39 0.74 13.19 16.55
CA GLY A 39 -0.42 13.48 15.70
C GLY A 39 -1.58 12.50 15.84
N VAL A 40 -1.43 11.43 16.64
CA VAL A 40 -2.49 10.45 16.86
C VAL A 40 -3.42 10.95 17.97
N PRO A 41 -4.76 10.94 17.77
CA PRO A 41 -5.71 11.32 18.82
C PRO A 41 -5.49 10.55 20.12
N ASN A 42 -5.37 11.27 21.23
CA ASN A 42 -5.10 10.71 22.55
C ASN A 42 -6.11 11.19 23.61
N PRO A 43 -7.40 10.84 23.48
CA PRO A 43 -8.44 11.30 24.40
C PRO A 43 -8.23 10.78 25.83
N ASP A 44 -7.57 9.62 25.98
CA ASP A 44 -7.34 8.95 27.26
C ASP A 44 -5.97 9.28 27.88
N GLY A 45 -5.18 10.19 27.28
CA GLY A 45 -3.87 10.60 27.80
C GLY A 45 -2.85 9.47 27.95
N ARG A 46 -2.90 8.45 27.09
CA ARG A 46 -1.99 7.29 27.14
C ARG A 46 -0.63 7.64 26.54
N ASP A 47 0.43 7.06 27.09
CA ASP A 47 1.80 7.22 26.59
C ASP A 47 2.13 6.30 25.40
N ASN A 48 1.31 5.27 25.17
CA ASN A 48 1.57 4.23 24.19
C ASN A 48 0.52 4.25 23.06
N ILE A 49 0.96 3.91 21.85
CA ILE A 49 0.10 3.64 20.70
C ILE A 49 0.08 2.15 20.38
N ILE A 50 -1.06 1.65 19.90
CA ILE A 50 -1.19 0.26 19.46
C ILE A 50 -1.05 0.22 17.93
N VAL A 51 -0.17 -0.66 17.44
CA VAL A 51 0.01 -0.91 16.01
C VAL A 51 -0.47 -2.32 15.69
N SER A 52 -1.50 -2.43 14.85
CA SER A 52 -1.97 -3.73 14.34
C SER A 52 -1.06 -4.22 13.22
N MET A 53 -0.62 -5.47 13.32
CA MET A 53 0.22 -6.14 12.32
C MET A 53 -0.66 -6.97 11.40
N PHE A 54 -0.50 -6.81 10.09
CA PHE A 54 -1.23 -7.59 9.09
C PHE A 54 -0.22 -8.25 8.14
N THR A 55 -0.51 -9.48 7.73
CA THR A 55 0.26 -10.13 6.66
C THR A 55 0.10 -9.30 5.37
N PRO A 56 1.20 -8.96 4.67
CA PRO A 56 1.11 -8.24 3.41
C PRO A 56 0.24 -9.03 2.43
N LYS A 57 -0.80 -8.39 1.89
CA LYS A 57 -1.62 -8.98 0.82
C LYS A 57 -0.76 -9.03 -0.44
N SER A 58 -0.66 -10.20 -1.07
CA SER A 58 -0.01 -10.34 -2.37
C SER A 58 -0.63 -9.34 -3.33
N LYS A 59 0.13 -8.35 -3.80
CA LYS A 59 -0.27 -7.58 -4.98
C LYS A 59 -0.26 -8.59 -6.12
N GLN A 60 -1.44 -9.05 -6.54
CA GLN A 60 -1.56 -9.67 -7.85
C GLN A 60 -1.00 -8.66 -8.85
N VAL A 61 0.17 -8.98 -9.41
CA VAL A 61 0.68 -8.31 -10.59
C VAL A 61 -0.27 -8.73 -11.69
N GLU A 62 -1.19 -7.84 -12.05
CA GLU A 62 -2.01 -8.02 -13.24
C GLU A 62 -1.04 -7.95 -14.42
N ASN A 63 -0.65 -9.13 -14.88
CA ASN A 63 0.24 -9.31 -16.00
C ASN A 63 -0.59 -9.01 -17.25
N THR A 64 -0.71 -7.73 -17.61
CA THR A 64 -1.18 -7.34 -18.94
C THR A 64 -0.06 -7.72 -19.91
N GLU A 65 -0.08 -8.95 -20.39
CA GLU A 65 0.72 -9.34 -21.56
C GLU A 65 0.34 -8.44 -22.72
N PRO A 66 1.29 -7.75 -23.38
CA PRO A 66 0.99 -7.05 -24.62
C PRO A 66 0.58 -8.09 -25.66
N GLU A 67 -0.64 -7.92 -26.18
CA GLU A 67 -1.18 -8.66 -27.31
C GLU A 67 -0.16 -8.64 -28.45
N LYS A 68 0.41 -9.81 -28.74
CA LYS A 68 1.38 -10.00 -29.81
C LYS A 68 0.70 -9.62 -31.12
N ALA A 69 1.05 -8.44 -31.65
CA ALA A 69 0.63 -8.00 -32.97
C ALA A 69 0.94 -9.11 -34.00
N ALA A 70 -0.08 -9.52 -34.74
CA ALA A 70 0.07 -10.45 -35.84
C ALA A 70 1.06 -9.90 -36.87
N PRO A 71 1.90 -10.74 -37.52
CA PRO A 71 2.72 -10.29 -38.63
C PRO A 71 1.81 -9.85 -39.77
N VAL A 72 1.88 -8.57 -40.11
CA VAL A 72 1.33 -8.05 -41.36
C VAL A 72 2.07 -8.74 -42.51
N SER A 73 1.34 -9.47 -43.36
CA SER A 73 1.88 -10.04 -44.59
C SER A 73 2.12 -8.92 -45.60
N ASP A 74 3.35 -8.83 -46.13
CA ASP A 74 3.82 -7.85 -47.12
C ASP A 74 3.14 -7.93 -48.51
N ASP A 75 2.12 -8.77 -48.69
CA ASP A 75 1.47 -9.04 -49.99
C ASP A 75 0.30 -8.09 -50.36
N GLU A 76 0.06 -7.01 -49.59
CA GLU A 76 -1.04 -6.07 -49.85
C GLU A 76 -0.59 -4.61 -50.01
N VAL A 77 0.54 -4.37 -50.68
CA VAL A 77 0.88 -3.04 -51.20
C VAL A 77 0.55 -2.99 -52.70
N PRO A 78 -0.60 -2.43 -53.12
CA PRO A 78 -0.84 -2.15 -54.53
C PRO A 78 0.05 -0.97 -54.96
N PHE A 79 0.79 -1.15 -56.07
CA PHE A 79 1.44 -0.04 -56.79
C PHE A 79 0.41 0.94 -57.35
#